data_AF-A0AAD9H0C1-F1
#
_entry.id   AF-A0AAD9H0C1-F1
#
_cell.length_a   1.000
_cell.length_b   1.000
_cell.length_c   1.000
_cell.angle_alpha   90.00
_cell.angle_beta   90.00
_cell.angle_gamma   90.00
#
_symmetry.space_group_name_H-M   'P 1'
#
loop_
_entity.id
_entity.type
_entity.pdbx_description
1 polymer ?
#
loop_
_entity_poly.entity_id
_entity_poly.type
_entity_poly.pdbx_seq_one_letter_code
_entity_poly.pdbx_strand_id
1 'polypeptide(L)'
;MYLNDDCFHSNIACGPNSLDPKLVAELVNVKPSIRKSNATLYVLQCSLAKTDLEWSVERRYSEFRELMLVLHSFFLRRGGGARPQCFGCAWFAQTLRSYWFPRRHLLNSRSPDVINQRRVGLHQFVQILASHTFSAVPKCTACAKNIFPVVRDFFLKGAVLPDNLCLETLETALQADNFSPVSDPSKSKIEFRKARSVWKVLQMEKPVYSKVSEYKHQQQKCRNLQRAVSAPVPLEDGWRIALGACNNVSCEA
;
A
#
# COMPACT_ATOMS: atom_id res chain seq x y z
N MET A 1 -21.09 -32.09 -31.33
CA MET A 1 -19.99 -31.11 -31.30
C MET A 1 -19.89 -30.60 -29.87
N TYR A 2 -18.93 -31.10 -29.10
CA TYR A 2 -18.66 -30.63 -27.74
C TYR A 2 -17.64 -29.50 -27.82
N LEU A 3 -18.03 -28.31 -27.37
CA LEU A 3 -17.10 -27.21 -27.13
C LEU A 3 -16.39 -27.54 -25.81
N ASN A 4 -15.11 -27.90 -25.90
CA ASN A 4 -14.24 -27.99 -24.73
C ASN A 4 -14.01 -26.57 -24.19
N ASP A 5 -14.70 -26.24 -23.10
CA ASP A 5 -14.36 -25.13 -22.21
C ASP A 5 -13.11 -25.50 -21.38
N ASP A 6 -11.99 -25.74 -22.05
CA ASP A 6 -10.69 -25.86 -21.39
C ASP A 6 -10.22 -24.45 -21.00
N CYS A 7 -10.84 -23.91 -19.96
CA CYS A 7 -10.44 -22.64 -19.36
C CYS A 7 -9.09 -22.86 -18.65
N PHE A 8 -8.01 -22.53 -19.36
CA PHE A 8 -6.62 -22.62 -18.89
C PHE A 8 -6.38 -21.67 -17.70
N HIS A 9 -6.71 -22.11 -16.49
CA HIS A 9 -6.34 -21.41 -15.27
C HIS A 9 -4.98 -21.94 -14.80
N SER A 10 -3.94 -21.11 -14.95
CA SER A 10 -2.71 -21.27 -14.19
C SER A 10 -3.07 -21.35 -12.70
N ASN A 11 -2.89 -22.53 -12.09
CA ASN A 11 -3.14 -22.77 -10.67
C ASN A 11 -2.10 -22.02 -9.83
N ILE A 12 -2.37 -20.74 -9.61
CA ILE A 12 -1.73 -19.97 -8.53
C ILE A 12 -2.40 -20.47 -7.25
N ALA A 13 -1.75 -21.36 -6.53
CA ALA A 13 -2.17 -21.75 -5.18
C ALA A 13 -1.89 -20.59 -4.22
N CYS A 14 -2.78 -19.60 -4.20
CA CYS A 14 -2.86 -18.61 -3.14
C CYS A 14 -3.40 -19.32 -1.90
N GLY A 15 -2.57 -19.53 -0.88
CA GLY A 15 -3.06 -19.98 0.43
C GLY A 15 -4.15 -19.03 0.95
N PRO A 16 -5.03 -19.46 1.88
CA PRO A 16 -6.16 -18.67 2.33
C PRO A 16 -5.77 -17.25 2.81
N ASN A 17 -4.61 -17.13 3.48
CA ASN A 17 -4.07 -15.86 3.98
C ASN A 17 -3.48 -14.95 2.87
N SER A 18 -3.48 -15.39 1.61
CA SER A 18 -2.90 -14.64 0.48
C SER A 18 -3.85 -13.54 -0.02
N LEU A 19 -5.15 -13.72 0.23
CA LEU A 19 -6.20 -12.75 -0.09
C LEU A 19 -6.35 -11.65 0.97
N ASP A 20 -5.82 -11.89 2.17
CA ASP A 20 -5.91 -10.93 3.26
C ASP A 20 -5.16 -9.64 2.91
N PRO A 21 -5.80 -8.47 3.07
CA PRO A 21 -5.14 -7.21 2.86
C PRO A 21 -4.05 -7.02 3.91
N LYS A 22 -2.81 -6.73 3.49
CA LYS A 22 -1.77 -6.30 4.43
C LYS A 22 -1.97 -4.86 4.86
N LEU A 23 -2.54 -3.99 4.02
CA LEU A 23 -3.00 -2.66 4.42
C LEU A 23 -4.44 -2.76 4.94
N VAL A 24 -4.68 -2.45 6.19
CA VAL A 24 -6.02 -2.29 6.74
C VAL A 24 -6.38 -0.81 6.63
N ALA A 25 -7.52 -0.51 6.01
CA ALA A 25 -7.98 0.86 5.83
C ALA A 25 -9.47 0.97 6.18
N GLU A 26 -9.77 1.85 7.13
CA GLU A 26 -11.10 2.01 7.70
C GLU A 26 -11.55 3.47 7.61
N LEU A 27 -12.83 3.66 7.33
CA LEU A 27 -13.41 5.00 7.27
C LEU A 27 -14.05 5.30 8.62
N VAL A 28 -13.24 5.90 9.49
CA VAL A 28 -13.54 6.06 10.93
C VAL A 28 -14.39 7.28 11.23
N ASN A 29 -14.24 8.36 10.47
CA ASN A 29 -14.90 9.63 10.76
C ASN A 29 -15.26 10.39 9.48
N VAL A 30 -16.20 11.33 9.61
CA VAL A 30 -16.54 12.30 8.58
C VAL A 30 -16.50 13.69 9.19
N LYS A 31 -15.76 14.60 8.54
CA LYS A 31 -15.75 16.02 8.86
C LYS A 31 -16.68 16.74 7.88
N PRO A 32 -17.98 16.89 8.21
CA PRO A 32 -18.89 17.66 7.39
C PRO A 32 -18.44 19.12 7.39
N SER A 33 -18.47 19.76 6.23
CA SER A 33 -18.16 21.18 6.17
C SER A 33 -19.40 22.04 6.24
N ILE A 34 -19.39 22.99 7.19
CA ILE A 34 -20.46 23.95 7.44
C ILE A 34 -20.42 25.08 6.39
N ARG A 35 -19.23 25.43 5.88
CA ARG A 35 -19.07 26.51 4.88
C ARG A 35 -19.36 25.98 3.47
N LYS A 36 -20.12 26.76 2.67
CA LYS A 36 -20.44 26.40 1.28
C LYS A 36 -19.20 26.18 0.40
N SER A 37 -18.07 26.81 0.71
CA SER A 37 -16.80 26.68 -0.02
C SER A 37 -16.08 25.35 0.20
N ASN A 38 -16.34 24.69 1.33
CA ASN A 38 -15.53 23.56 1.78
C ASN A 38 -16.29 22.25 1.56
N ALA A 39 -15.55 21.21 1.17
CA ALA A 39 -16.10 19.88 0.91
C ALA A 39 -16.16 19.04 2.19
N THR A 40 -17.10 18.10 2.26
CA THR A 40 -17.10 17.05 3.28
C THR A 40 -15.88 16.17 3.12
N LEU A 41 -15.12 15.99 4.20
CA LEU A 41 -13.93 15.16 4.25
C LEU A 41 -14.24 13.85 4.97
N TYR A 42 -13.81 12.73 4.39
CA TYR A 42 -13.90 11.40 4.96
C TYR A 42 -12.51 11.03 5.48
N VAL A 43 -12.43 10.68 6.76
CA VAL A 43 -11.19 10.35 7.44
C VAL A 43 -10.97 8.85 7.34
N LEU A 44 -9.88 8.46 6.69
CA LEU A 44 -9.40 7.10 6.56
C LEU A 44 -8.32 6.87 7.62
N GLN A 45 -8.54 5.89 8.50
CA GLN A 45 -7.49 5.35 9.35
C GLN A 45 -6.84 4.18 8.61
N CYS A 46 -5.52 4.22 8.47
CA CYS A 46 -4.75 3.20 7.77
C CYS A 46 -3.74 2.58 8.73
N SER A 47 -3.60 1.27 8.67
CA SER A 47 -2.57 0.53 9.40
C SER A 47 -2.03 -0.61 8.57
N LEU A 48 -0.75 -0.95 8.76
CA LEU A 48 -0.14 -2.09 8.09
C LEU A 48 -0.16 -3.30 9.03
N ALA A 49 -0.83 -4.37 8.62
CA ALA A 49 -1.01 -5.58 9.40
C ALA A 49 0.33 -6.15 9.89
N LYS A 50 0.35 -6.60 11.16
CA LYS A 50 1.55 -7.13 11.84
C LYS A 50 2.66 -6.09 12.00
N THR A 51 2.34 -4.79 11.92
CA THR A 51 3.25 -3.68 12.20
C THR A 51 2.61 -2.63 13.08
N ASP A 52 3.43 -1.72 13.57
CA ASP A 52 3.00 -0.58 14.39
C ASP A 52 2.88 0.69 13.52
N LEU A 53 2.80 0.53 12.19
CA LEU A 53 2.65 1.63 11.25
C LEU A 53 1.18 1.97 11.10
N GLU A 54 0.81 3.13 11.62
CA GLU A 54 -0.53 3.69 11.55
C GLU A 54 -0.49 5.16 11.12
N TRP A 55 -1.44 5.57 10.30
CA TRP A 55 -1.58 6.95 9.85
C TRP A 55 -3.02 7.24 9.45
N SER A 56 -3.34 8.51 9.27
CA SER A 56 -4.66 8.91 8.78
C SER A 56 -4.57 9.75 7.52
N VAL A 57 -5.60 9.67 6.68
CA VAL A 57 -5.72 10.43 5.44
C VAL A 57 -7.11 10.98 5.30
N GLU A 58 -7.22 12.23 4.85
CA GLU A 58 -8.49 12.85 4.55
C GLU A 58 -8.76 12.86 3.06
N ARG A 59 -9.97 12.47 2.68
CA ARG A 59 -10.40 12.41 1.28
C ARG A 59 -11.78 13.01 1.08
N ARG A 60 -11.95 13.73 -0.02
CA ARG A 60 -13.25 14.21 -0.49
C ARG A 60 -13.92 13.14 -1.33
N TYR A 61 -15.25 13.11 -1.35
CA TYR A 61 -16.02 12.20 -2.22
C TYR A 61 -15.59 12.28 -3.70
N SER A 62 -15.22 13.47 -4.19
CA SER A 62 -14.71 13.66 -5.56
C SER A 62 -13.45 12.86 -5.84
N GLU A 63 -12.54 12.74 -4.88
CA GLU A 63 -11.26 12.04 -5.03
C GLU A 63 -11.48 10.52 -5.12
N PHE A 64 -12.40 9.97 -4.33
CA PHE A 64 -12.81 8.56 -4.48
C PHE A 64 -13.41 8.30 -5.87
N ARG A 65 -14.24 9.22 -6.36
CA ARG A 65 -14.87 9.10 -7.67
C ARG A 65 -13.84 9.19 -8.80
N GLU A 66 -12.90 10.12 -8.70
CA GLU A 66 -11.77 10.24 -9.64
C GLU A 66 -10.96 8.95 -9.68
N LEU A 67 -10.61 8.39 -8.52
CA LEU A 67 -9.90 7.12 -8.45
C LEU A 67 -10.72 5.98 -9.11
N MET A 68 -12.01 5.91 -8.85
CA MET A 68 -12.89 4.90 -9.48
C MET A 68 -12.94 5.02 -10.99
N LEU A 69 -12.94 6.24 -11.53
CA LEU A 69 -12.86 6.49 -12.98
C LEU A 69 -11.50 6.10 -13.55
N VAL A 70 -10.41 6.42 -12.85
CA VAL A 70 -9.05 6.03 -13.26
C VAL A 70 -8.93 4.52 -13.32
N LEU A 71 -9.39 3.80 -12.29
CA LEU A 71 -9.39 2.33 -12.22
C LEU A 71 -10.22 1.71 -13.34
N HIS A 72 -11.46 2.17 -13.54
CA HIS A 72 -12.27 1.72 -14.66
C HIS A 72 -11.58 1.97 -16.00
N SER A 73 -11.05 3.17 -16.21
CA SER A 73 -10.37 3.48 -17.47
C SER A 73 -9.15 2.59 -17.72
N PHE A 74 -8.46 2.18 -16.66
CA PHE A 74 -7.29 1.32 -16.73
C PHE A 74 -7.69 -0.12 -17.05
N PHE A 75 -8.65 -0.68 -16.31
CA PHE A 75 -9.07 -2.07 -16.45
C PHE A 75 -9.99 -2.31 -17.65
N LEU A 76 -10.80 -1.33 -18.05
CA LEU A 76 -11.66 -1.42 -19.24
C LEU A 76 -10.85 -1.21 -20.53
N ARG A 77 -9.90 -0.25 -20.58
CA ARG A 77 -9.03 -0.10 -21.76
C ARG A 77 -8.06 -1.26 -21.96
N ARG A 78 -7.61 -1.90 -20.87
CA ARG A 78 -6.82 -3.15 -20.95
C ARG A 78 -7.68 -4.43 -20.96
N GLY A 79 -9.00 -4.33 -20.86
CA GLY A 79 -9.93 -5.46 -20.71
C GLY A 79 -11.03 -5.56 -21.75
N GLY A 80 -11.03 -4.67 -22.74
CA GLY A 80 -11.90 -4.73 -23.91
C GLY A 80 -11.36 -5.69 -24.98
N GLY A 81 -11.17 -6.96 -24.63
CA GLY A 81 -11.08 -8.07 -25.60
C GLY A 81 -9.73 -8.33 -26.30
N ALA A 82 -8.72 -7.45 -26.21
CA ALA A 82 -7.51 -7.58 -27.06
C ALA A 82 -6.19 -7.96 -26.35
N ARG A 83 -6.11 -8.02 -25.01
CA ARG A 83 -4.87 -8.40 -24.31
C ARG A 83 -5.11 -9.33 -23.12
N PRO A 84 -4.26 -10.36 -22.91
CA PRO A 84 -4.34 -11.20 -21.73
C PRO A 84 -4.11 -10.36 -20.46
N GLN A 85 -5.10 -10.35 -19.57
CA GLN A 85 -4.97 -9.78 -18.23
C GLN A 85 -4.39 -10.83 -17.28
N CYS A 86 -3.55 -10.42 -16.33
CA CYS A 86 -3.19 -11.34 -15.25
C CYS A 86 -4.39 -11.58 -14.32
N PHE A 87 -4.35 -12.69 -13.59
CA PHE A 87 -5.37 -13.07 -12.62
C PHE A 87 -5.76 -11.91 -11.68
N GLY A 88 -4.79 -11.23 -11.09
CA GLY A 88 -5.06 -10.11 -10.17
C GLY A 88 -5.80 -8.94 -10.82
N CYS A 89 -5.52 -8.62 -12.09
CA CYS A 89 -6.16 -7.50 -12.78
C CYS A 89 -7.55 -7.89 -13.33
N ALA A 90 -7.74 -9.15 -13.74
CA ALA A 90 -9.06 -9.69 -14.07
C ALA A 90 -9.98 -9.73 -12.85
N TRP A 91 -9.47 -10.23 -11.71
CA TRP A 91 -10.20 -10.26 -10.45
C TRP A 91 -10.58 -8.86 -9.98
N PHE A 92 -9.64 -7.91 -10.01
CA PHE A 92 -9.93 -6.52 -9.61
C PHE A 92 -10.95 -5.86 -10.54
N ALA A 93 -10.82 -6.04 -11.86
CA ALA A 93 -11.80 -5.54 -12.82
C ALA A 93 -13.21 -6.11 -12.57
N GLN A 94 -13.31 -7.40 -12.27
CA GLN A 94 -14.59 -8.04 -11.97
C GLN A 94 -15.21 -7.48 -10.69
N THR A 95 -14.43 -7.38 -9.59
CA THR A 95 -14.91 -6.80 -8.34
C THR A 95 -15.41 -5.37 -8.53
N LEU A 96 -14.66 -4.54 -9.28
CA LEU A 96 -15.05 -3.15 -9.56
C LEU A 96 -16.33 -3.04 -10.39
N ARG A 97 -16.57 -3.96 -11.34
CA ARG A 97 -17.82 -4.01 -12.12
C ARG A 97 -19.02 -4.38 -11.26
N SER A 98 -18.84 -5.29 -10.30
CA SER A 98 -19.90 -5.70 -9.37
C SER A 98 -20.16 -4.70 -8.26
N TYR A 99 -19.24 -3.78 -8.01
CA TYR A 99 -19.33 -2.83 -6.91
C TYR A 99 -20.23 -1.63 -7.27
N TRP A 100 -21.25 -1.39 -6.43
CA TRP A 100 -22.15 -0.26 -6.60
C TRP A 100 -21.61 1.01 -5.93
N PHE A 101 -20.95 1.85 -6.73
CA PHE A 101 -20.36 3.10 -6.21
C PHE A 101 -21.45 4.11 -5.80
N PRO A 102 -21.36 4.76 -4.62
CA PRO A 102 -22.35 5.73 -4.15
C PRO A 102 -22.58 6.86 -5.16
N ARG A 103 -23.86 7.18 -5.43
CA ARG A 103 -24.23 8.16 -6.46
C ARG A 103 -23.84 9.59 -6.07
N ARG A 104 -23.65 10.41 -7.10
CA ARG A 104 -23.47 11.86 -6.91
C ARG A 104 -24.84 12.47 -6.59
N HIS A 105 -24.90 13.25 -5.52
CA HIS A 105 -26.04 14.07 -5.16
C HIS A 105 -25.64 15.52 -5.44
N LEU A 106 -26.38 16.23 -6.29
CA LEU A 106 -26.07 17.62 -6.66
C LEU A 106 -26.67 18.62 -5.66
N LEU A 107 -27.86 18.33 -5.14
CA LEU A 107 -28.61 19.24 -4.27
C LEU A 107 -28.45 18.89 -2.79
N ASN A 108 -28.53 17.60 -2.44
CA ASN A 108 -28.49 17.12 -1.05
C ASN A 108 -27.16 16.48 -0.65
N SER A 109 -26.04 16.88 -1.26
CA SER A 109 -24.73 16.27 -1.00
C SER A 109 -24.26 16.36 0.45
N ARG A 110 -24.79 17.32 1.22
CA ARG A 110 -24.42 17.59 2.61
C ARG A 110 -25.44 17.07 3.61
N SER A 111 -26.52 16.43 3.17
CA SER A 111 -27.48 15.86 4.12
C SER A 111 -26.83 14.74 4.92
N PRO A 112 -27.16 14.59 6.21
CA PRO A 112 -26.58 13.54 7.05
C PRO A 112 -26.83 12.15 6.47
N ASP A 113 -28.00 11.91 5.89
CA ASP A 113 -28.35 10.65 5.24
C ASP A 113 -27.44 10.32 4.06
N VAL A 114 -27.20 11.29 3.17
CA VAL A 114 -26.31 11.12 2.02
C VAL A 114 -24.87 10.92 2.47
N ILE A 115 -24.44 11.65 3.50
CA ILE A 115 -23.11 11.50 4.07
C ILE A 115 -22.91 10.10 4.65
N ASN A 116 -23.87 9.59 5.42
CA ASN A 116 -23.78 8.27 6.03
C ASN A 116 -23.88 7.13 5.00
N GLN A 117 -24.78 7.26 4.02
CA GLN A 117 -24.86 6.31 2.90
C GLN A 117 -23.53 6.25 2.13
N ARG A 118 -22.93 7.40 1.84
CA ARG A 118 -21.61 7.47 1.23
C ARG A 118 -20.54 6.86 2.12
N ARG A 119 -20.57 7.11 3.44
CA ARG A 119 -19.61 6.55 4.39
C ARG A 119 -19.53 5.04 4.27
N VAL A 120 -20.68 4.35 4.28
CA VAL A 120 -20.76 2.89 4.17
C VAL A 120 -20.21 2.41 2.83
N GLY A 121 -20.66 3.01 1.72
CA GLY A 121 -20.19 2.61 0.40
C GLY A 121 -18.68 2.87 0.22
N LEU A 122 -18.20 4.06 0.56
CA LEU A 122 -16.79 4.43 0.45
C LEU A 122 -15.89 3.58 1.34
N HIS A 123 -16.36 3.15 2.51
CA HIS A 123 -15.64 2.21 3.36
C HIS A 123 -15.42 0.87 2.65
N GLN A 124 -16.48 0.29 2.08
CA GLN A 124 -16.38 -0.94 1.29
C GLN A 124 -15.45 -0.77 0.08
N PHE A 125 -15.52 0.40 -0.60
CA PHE A 125 -14.63 0.69 -1.72
C PHE A 125 -13.16 0.68 -1.29
N VAL A 126 -12.84 1.30 -0.15
CA VAL A 126 -11.48 1.32 0.41
C VAL A 126 -10.99 -0.08 0.76
N GLN A 127 -11.85 -0.92 1.33
CA GLN A 127 -11.51 -2.33 1.59
C GLN A 127 -11.18 -3.08 0.30
N ILE A 128 -11.96 -2.87 -0.78
CA ILE A 128 -11.67 -3.43 -2.11
C ILE A 128 -10.30 -2.93 -2.61
N LEU A 129 -10.02 -1.63 -2.54
CA LEU A 129 -8.72 -1.10 -2.97
C LEU A 129 -7.58 -1.77 -2.20
N ALA A 130 -7.74 -1.92 -0.89
CA ALA A 130 -6.73 -2.47 -0.02
C ALA A 130 -6.47 -3.96 -0.27
N SER A 131 -7.53 -4.77 -0.37
CA SER A 131 -7.45 -6.22 -0.62
C SER A 131 -6.95 -6.55 -2.02
N HIS A 132 -7.21 -5.71 -3.01
CA HIS A 132 -6.71 -5.97 -4.36
C HIS A 132 -5.29 -5.43 -4.59
N THR A 133 -4.87 -4.39 -3.88
CA THR A 133 -3.56 -3.75 -4.10
C THR A 133 -2.48 -4.29 -3.17
N PHE A 134 -2.80 -4.45 -1.88
CA PHE A 134 -1.85 -4.81 -0.83
C PHE A 134 -2.02 -6.26 -0.33
N SER A 135 -2.41 -7.17 -1.23
CA SER A 135 -2.48 -8.62 -0.99
C SER A 135 -1.22 -9.35 -1.45
N ALA A 136 -1.07 -10.62 -1.07
CA ALA A 136 -0.05 -11.51 -1.64
C ALA A 136 -0.41 -12.11 -3.01
N VAL A 137 -1.57 -11.80 -3.57
CA VAL A 137 -1.98 -12.25 -4.91
C VAL A 137 -1.03 -11.69 -5.98
N PRO A 138 -0.44 -12.55 -6.85
CA PRO A 138 0.49 -12.14 -7.91
C PRO A 138 -0.03 -10.98 -8.77
N LYS A 139 0.84 -10.00 -9.01
CA LYS A 139 0.55 -8.81 -9.84
C LYS A 139 1.37 -8.83 -11.11
N CYS A 140 0.82 -8.36 -12.22
CA CYS A 140 1.65 -8.14 -13.42
C CYS A 140 2.43 -6.83 -13.30
N THR A 141 3.57 -6.75 -13.99
CA THR A 141 4.38 -5.51 -14.09
C THR A 141 3.54 -4.31 -14.52
N ALA A 142 2.57 -4.53 -15.42
CA ALA A 142 1.73 -3.47 -15.94
C ALA A 142 0.77 -2.89 -14.88
N CYS A 143 0.29 -3.68 -13.91
CA CYS A 143 -0.54 -3.20 -12.80
C CYS A 143 0.34 -2.64 -11.68
N ALA A 144 1.43 -3.33 -11.33
CA ALA A 144 2.39 -2.92 -10.31
C ALA A 144 3.04 -1.56 -10.59
N LYS A 145 3.37 -1.25 -11.86
CA LYS A 145 4.04 0.01 -12.23
C LYS A 145 3.10 1.18 -12.53
N ASN A 146 1.83 0.92 -12.87
CA ASN A 146 0.93 1.97 -13.37
C ASN A 146 -0.20 2.28 -12.38
N ILE A 147 -1.05 1.29 -12.06
CA ILE A 147 -2.28 1.56 -11.31
C ILE A 147 -2.07 1.44 -9.79
N PHE A 148 -1.12 0.61 -9.36
CA PHE A 148 -0.83 0.42 -7.93
C PHE A 148 -0.23 1.67 -7.27
N PRO A 149 0.70 2.41 -7.90
CA PRO A 149 1.16 3.69 -7.37
C PRO A 149 0.01 4.68 -7.18
N VAL A 150 -0.94 4.73 -8.13
CA VAL A 150 -2.12 5.61 -8.01
C VAL A 150 -2.98 5.25 -6.79
N VAL A 151 -3.21 3.95 -6.54
CA VAL A 151 -3.94 3.50 -5.34
C VAL A 151 -3.13 3.76 -4.07
N ARG A 152 -1.82 3.53 -4.08
CA ARG A 152 -0.93 3.84 -2.95
C ARG A 152 -0.99 5.33 -2.60
N ASP A 153 -0.86 6.20 -3.59
CA ASP A 153 -0.85 7.65 -3.37
C ASP A 153 -2.21 8.12 -2.82
N PHE A 154 -3.30 7.44 -3.18
CA PHE A 154 -4.60 7.67 -2.56
C PHE A 154 -4.58 7.42 -1.04
N PHE A 155 -3.77 6.49 -0.54
CA PHE A 155 -3.57 6.21 0.89
C PHE A 155 -2.41 6.97 1.54
N LEU A 156 -1.64 7.79 0.81
CA LEU A 156 -0.47 8.48 1.36
C LEU A 156 -0.50 10.00 1.20
N LYS A 157 -1.05 10.52 0.10
CA LYS A 157 -0.97 11.94 -0.21
C LYS A 157 -1.70 12.79 0.84
N GLY A 158 -0.99 13.67 1.54
CA GLY A 158 -1.56 14.46 2.63
C GLY A 158 -1.89 13.63 3.88
N ALA A 159 -1.17 12.53 4.11
CA ALA A 159 -1.28 11.75 5.32
C ALA A 159 -0.84 12.57 6.55
N VAL A 160 -1.58 12.42 7.63
CA VAL A 160 -1.19 12.87 8.96
C VAL A 160 -0.45 11.71 9.61
N LEU A 161 0.84 11.91 9.83
CA LEU A 161 1.76 10.90 10.36
C LEU A 161 2.04 11.17 11.85
N PRO A 162 2.23 10.12 12.66
CA PRO A 162 2.77 10.27 14.00
C PRO A 162 4.26 10.66 13.94
N ASP A 163 4.77 11.31 14.99
CA ASP A 163 6.12 11.91 15.02
C ASP A 163 7.26 10.92 14.73
N ASN A 164 7.03 9.63 14.97
CA ASN A 164 7.98 8.55 14.76
C ASN A 164 7.97 7.95 13.35
N LEU A 165 7.17 8.48 12.43
CA LEU A 165 6.95 7.93 11.10
C LEU A 165 7.18 8.97 10.00
N CYS A 166 8.06 8.66 9.05
CA CYS A 166 8.26 9.49 7.87
C CYS A 166 7.53 8.93 6.64
N LEU A 167 7.15 9.83 5.73
CA LEU A 167 6.44 9.48 4.50
C LEU A 167 7.24 8.51 3.61
N GLU A 168 8.56 8.69 3.53
CA GLU A 168 9.45 7.82 2.74
C GLU A 168 9.42 6.36 3.21
N THR A 169 9.32 6.13 4.53
CA THR A 169 9.18 4.78 5.09
C THR A 169 7.86 4.15 4.64
N LEU A 170 6.77 4.91 4.65
CA LEU A 170 5.47 4.43 4.20
C LEU A 170 5.42 4.18 2.68
N GLU A 171 5.98 5.08 1.89
CA GLU A 171 6.07 4.92 0.43
C GLU A 171 6.86 3.67 0.05
N THR A 172 7.95 3.41 0.77
CA THR A 172 8.76 2.20 0.60
C THR A 172 7.96 0.98 1.06
N ALA A 173 7.32 1.03 2.23
CA ALA A 173 6.55 -0.10 2.76
C ALA A 173 5.39 -0.49 1.82
N LEU A 174 4.70 0.49 1.22
CA LEU A 174 3.53 0.29 0.35
C LEU A 174 3.88 0.02 -1.14
N GLN A 175 5.13 -0.33 -1.47
CA GLN A 175 5.47 -0.78 -2.82
C GLN A 175 4.91 -2.17 -3.10
N ALA A 176 4.40 -2.39 -4.32
CA ALA A 176 3.79 -3.65 -4.76
C ALA A 176 4.68 -4.87 -4.48
N ASP A 177 5.99 -4.72 -4.67
CA ASP A 177 7.00 -5.77 -4.50
C ASP A 177 7.07 -6.29 -3.05
N ASN A 178 6.67 -5.50 -2.04
CA ASN A 178 6.62 -5.93 -0.64
C ASN A 178 5.38 -6.79 -0.31
N PHE A 179 4.36 -6.73 -1.15
CA PHE A 179 3.10 -7.43 -0.92
C PHE A 179 3.05 -8.74 -1.69
N SER A 180 3.45 -8.69 -2.95
CA SER A 180 3.21 -9.73 -3.94
C SER A 180 4.44 -9.94 -4.82
N PRO A 181 4.68 -11.18 -5.30
CA PRO A 181 5.56 -11.39 -6.44
C PRO A 181 5.00 -10.64 -7.66
N VAL A 182 5.87 -9.90 -8.36
CA VAL A 182 5.51 -9.23 -9.60
C VAL A 182 5.96 -10.08 -10.77
N SER A 183 5.00 -10.63 -11.52
CA SER A 183 5.26 -11.45 -12.69
C SER A 183 5.46 -10.56 -13.91
N ASP A 184 6.63 -10.67 -14.54
CA ASP A 184 6.90 -10.07 -15.85
C ASP A 184 6.63 -11.12 -16.94
N PRO A 185 5.57 -10.97 -17.74
CA PRO A 185 5.26 -11.91 -18.82
C PRO A 185 6.35 -11.96 -19.90
N SER A 186 7.22 -10.94 -20.01
CA SER A 186 8.36 -10.94 -20.94
C SER A 186 9.55 -11.75 -20.43
N LYS A 187 9.61 -12.02 -19.11
CA LYS A 187 10.67 -12.82 -18.46
C LYS A 187 10.22 -14.23 -18.10
N SER A 188 8.92 -14.51 -18.12
CA SER A 188 8.42 -15.87 -17.95
C SER A 188 8.76 -16.70 -19.19
N LYS A 189 9.77 -17.58 -19.08
CA LYS A 189 10.15 -18.52 -20.12
C LYS A 189 9.08 -19.62 -20.18
N ILE A 190 8.16 -19.53 -21.14
CA ILE A 190 7.20 -20.61 -21.40
C ILE A 190 7.93 -21.66 -22.24
N GLU A 191 8.36 -22.76 -21.61
CA GLU A 191 8.91 -23.89 -22.36
C GLU A 191 7.78 -24.78 -22.90
N PHE A 192 7.65 -24.82 -24.22
CA PHE A 192 6.73 -25.73 -24.91
C PHE A 192 7.47 -27.03 -25.24
N ARG A 193 7.13 -28.14 -24.55
CA ARG A 193 7.56 -29.48 -24.98
C ARG A 193 6.51 -30.11 -25.89
N LYS A 194 6.97 -30.55 -27.06
CA LYS A 194 6.16 -30.98 -28.20
C LYS A 194 5.68 -32.43 -28.04
N ALA A 195 4.76 -32.68 -27.10
CA ALA A 195 3.99 -33.93 -27.04
C ALA A 195 2.75 -33.84 -26.13
N ARG A 196 1.80 -32.95 -26.50
CA ARG A 196 0.39 -32.97 -26.09
C ARG A 196 -0.01 -32.56 -24.66
N SER A 197 0.70 -31.66 -23.97
CA SER A 197 0.08 -30.85 -22.89
C SER A 197 1.05 -29.80 -22.32
N VAL A 198 0.51 -28.64 -21.93
CA VAL A 198 1.22 -27.60 -21.18
C VAL A 198 1.24 -28.01 -19.70
N TRP A 199 2.37 -28.49 -19.16
CA TRP A 199 2.41 -29.06 -17.80
C TRP A 199 2.99 -28.17 -16.70
N LYS A 200 3.64 -27.04 -17.00
CA LYS A 200 4.15 -26.17 -15.92
C LYS A 200 4.41 -24.74 -16.40
N VAL A 201 3.50 -23.84 -16.05
CA VAL A 201 3.79 -22.40 -16.02
C VAL A 201 4.30 -22.10 -14.61
N LEU A 202 5.61 -22.05 -14.44
CA LEU A 202 6.20 -21.63 -13.18
C LEU A 202 7.48 -20.85 -13.46
N GLN A 203 7.37 -19.54 -13.36
CA GLN A 203 8.46 -18.76 -12.79
C GLN A 203 7.85 -17.63 -11.95
N MET A 204 7.45 -18.00 -10.72
CA MET A 204 7.33 -16.99 -9.66
C MET A 204 8.74 -16.68 -9.22
N GLU A 205 9.25 -15.50 -9.59
CA GLU A 205 10.37 -14.93 -8.84
C GLU A 205 9.93 -14.83 -7.38
N LYS A 206 10.66 -15.55 -6.52
CA LYS A 206 10.54 -15.78 -5.07
C LYS A 206 9.31 -15.17 -4.38
N PRO A 207 8.53 -15.94 -3.60
CA PRO A 207 7.55 -15.35 -2.70
C PRO A 207 8.26 -14.33 -1.81
N VAL A 208 7.88 -13.06 -1.94
CA VAL A 208 8.42 -11.99 -1.10
C VAL A 208 7.81 -12.20 0.29
N TYR A 209 8.51 -12.98 1.10
CA TYR A 209 8.41 -12.84 2.55
C TYR A 209 8.71 -11.38 2.85
N SER A 210 7.76 -10.72 3.49
CA SER A 210 7.81 -9.29 3.78
C SER A 210 9.14 -8.94 4.42
N LYS A 211 10.01 -8.20 3.70
CA LYS A 211 11.23 -7.60 4.27
C LYS A 211 10.95 -6.65 5.44
N VAL A 212 9.68 -6.38 5.74
CA VAL A 212 9.23 -5.66 6.93
C VAL A 212 9.78 -6.29 8.23
N SER A 213 9.93 -7.61 8.32
CA SER A 213 10.58 -8.25 9.49
C SER A 213 12.08 -7.92 9.56
N GLU A 214 12.76 -7.85 8.41
CA GLU A 214 14.17 -7.42 8.32
C GLU A 214 14.31 -5.94 8.68
N TYR A 215 13.40 -5.08 8.22
CA TYR A 215 13.36 -3.66 8.60
C TYR A 215 13.14 -3.47 10.10
N LYS A 216 12.19 -4.19 10.72
CA LYS A 216 12.01 -4.15 12.19
C LYS A 216 13.26 -4.62 12.93
N HIS A 217 13.90 -5.70 12.45
CA HIS A 217 15.13 -6.20 13.04
C HIS A 217 16.30 -5.21 12.90
N GLN A 218 16.34 -4.46 11.80
CA GLN A 218 17.37 -3.45 11.53
C GLN A 218 17.12 -2.17 12.35
N GLN A 219 15.87 -1.72 12.48
CA GLN A 219 15.47 -0.61 13.34
C GLN A 219 15.72 -0.91 14.82
N GLN A 220 15.45 -2.14 15.27
CA GLN A 220 15.74 -2.58 16.63
C GLN A 220 17.25 -2.68 16.90
N LYS A 221 18.04 -3.08 15.91
CA LYS A 221 19.51 -3.05 15.97
C LYS A 221 20.05 -1.62 16.07
N CYS A 222 19.49 -0.67 15.31
CA CYS A 222 19.83 0.76 15.40
C CYS A 222 19.44 1.36 16.76
N ARG A 223 18.26 1.04 17.30
CA ARG A 223 17.84 1.49 18.65
C ARG A 223 18.72 0.92 19.76
N ASN A 224 19.15 -0.34 19.65
CA ASN A 224 20.05 -0.96 20.62
C ASN A 224 21.47 -0.36 20.56
N LEU A 225 21.97 -0.01 19.37
CA LEU A 225 23.23 0.70 19.20
C LEU A 225 23.18 2.11 19.82
N GLN A 226 22.08 2.84 19.64
CA GLN A 226 21.91 4.16 20.26
C GLN A 226 21.84 4.09 21.80
N ARG A 227 21.19 3.06 22.36
CA ARG A 227 21.19 2.83 23.82
C ARG A 227 22.55 2.43 24.38
N ALA A 228 23.37 1.71 23.60
CA ALA A 228 24.73 1.34 24.00
C ALA A 228 25.69 2.56 23.99
N VAL A 229 25.45 3.55 23.14
CA VAL A 229 26.23 4.81 23.10
C VAL A 229 25.80 5.78 24.21
N SER A 230 24.60 5.62 24.78
CA SER A 230 24.05 6.45 25.85
C SER A 230 24.03 5.76 27.22
N ALA A 231 24.93 4.80 27.47
CA ALA A 231 25.14 4.32 28.83
C ALA A 231 25.69 5.48 29.70
N PRO A 232 25.10 5.75 30.89
CA PRO A 232 25.60 6.81 31.75
C PRO A 232 26.98 6.43 32.27
N VAL A 233 27.98 7.26 32.03
CA VAL A 233 29.26 7.20 32.74
C VAL A 233 28.95 7.48 34.21
N PRO A 234 29.38 6.64 35.18
CA PRO A 234 29.19 6.90 36.59
C PRO A 234 29.85 8.22 36.98
N LEU A 235 29.07 9.09 37.61
CA LEU A 235 29.49 10.39 38.11
C LEU A 235 30.28 10.16 39.41
N GLU A 236 31.61 10.32 39.36
CA GLU A 236 32.47 10.39 40.55
C GLU A 236 32.87 11.85 40.80
N ASP A 237 32.82 12.21 42.08
CA ASP A 237 32.86 13.55 42.68
C ASP A 237 34.16 14.34 42.47
N GLY A 238 34.07 15.68 42.49
CA GLY A 238 35.25 16.52 42.77
C GLY A 238 35.12 18.00 42.37
N TRP A 239 34.90 18.86 43.36
CA TRP A 239 34.72 20.31 43.22
C TRP A 239 36.01 21.12 42.92
N ARG A 240 35.78 22.33 42.36
CA ARG A 240 36.48 23.65 42.56
C ARG A 240 37.40 24.23 41.46
N ILE A 241 36.95 25.42 41.02
CA ILE A 241 37.65 26.73 40.97
C ILE A 241 38.62 27.03 39.81
N ALA A 242 38.14 27.97 38.99
CA ALA A 242 38.70 29.25 38.51
C ALA A 242 39.98 29.34 37.67
N LEU A 243 39.82 30.18 36.63
CA LEU A 243 40.69 31.28 36.15
C LEU A 243 42.18 31.00 35.94
N GLY A 244 42.64 31.27 34.71
CA GLY A 244 44.04 31.63 34.49
C GLY A 244 44.53 31.31 33.09
N ALA A 245 44.73 32.35 32.29
CA ALA A 245 45.44 32.30 31.02
C ALA A 245 46.86 31.75 31.18
N CYS A 246 47.40 31.12 30.14
CA CYS A 246 48.77 31.33 29.67
C CYS A 246 48.93 30.86 28.23
N ASN A 247 49.67 31.69 27.49
CA ASN A 247 50.02 31.56 26.09
C ASN A 247 51.08 30.47 25.85
N ASN A 248 51.19 30.09 24.56
CA ASN A 248 52.40 29.71 23.82
C ASN A 248 53.57 29.07 24.59
N VAL A 249 53.98 27.87 24.14
CA VAL A 249 55.39 27.58 23.80
C VAL A 249 55.43 26.65 22.56
N SER A 250 56.29 27.03 21.62
CA SER A 250 56.67 26.35 20.37
C SER A 250 57.79 25.32 20.56
N CYS A 251 58.24 24.77 19.43
CA CYS A 251 59.52 24.11 19.11
C CYS A 251 59.47 22.58 19.18
N GLU A 252 59.36 21.89 18.04
CA GLU A 252 60.37 21.65 16.96
C GLU A 252 61.34 20.52 17.33
N ALA A 253 61.33 19.47 16.50
CA ALA A 253 62.41 19.17 15.55
C ALA A 253 61.84 18.29 14.42
#